data_AF-A0A933CJV6-F1
#
_entry.id   AF-A0A933CJV6-F1
#
_cell.length_a   1.000
_cell.length_b   1.000
_cell.length_c   1.000
_cell.angle_alpha   90.00
_cell.angle_beta   90.00
_cell.angle_gamma   90.00
#
_symmetry.space_group_name_H-M   'P 1'
#
loop_
_entity.id
_entity.type
_entity.pdbx_description
1 polymer ?
#
loop_
_entity_poly.entity_id
_entity_poly.type
_entity_poly.pdbx_seq_one_letter_code
_entity_poly.pdbx_strand_id
1 'polypeptide(L)'
;FIERTGGDNSTERFIPFFSEEPTPEAEKKAFAKAWAYVQASQPCIIYYYSKYERTHYRLLREKYPCVCTEADVEAMFDPARAVDLLYDVVRKATEWPTRDHSIKTLAKYLGFKYRDAHPSGAASIEWFHRWVEEGDPAVKQHILEYNEDDCRATRVLLDGIRTLAA
;
A
#
# COMPACT_ATOMS: atom_id res chain seq x y z
N PHE A 1 -0.66 3.01 -5.09
CA PHE A 1 -2.06 3.09 -4.62
C PHE A 1 -2.97 2.38 -5.60
N ILE A 2 -4.04 1.75 -5.10
CA ILE A 2 -5.22 1.40 -5.90
C ILE A 2 -6.33 2.37 -5.52
N GLU A 3 -6.85 3.08 -6.52
CA GLU A 3 -8.00 3.98 -6.39
C GLU A 3 -9.21 3.35 -7.07
N ARG A 4 -10.38 3.49 -6.44
CA ARG A 4 -11.68 3.16 -7.04
C ARG A 4 -12.76 4.09 -6.52
N THR A 5 -13.77 4.34 -7.32
CA THR A 5 -14.92 5.20 -6.97
C THR A 5 -16.12 4.35 -6.56
N GLY A 6 -16.79 4.72 -5.46
CA GLY A 6 -18.04 4.06 -5.04
C GLY A 6 -17.93 2.58 -4.68
N GLY A 7 -16.72 2.02 -4.55
CA GLY A 7 -16.51 0.59 -4.39
C GLY A 7 -16.61 -0.21 -5.69
N ASP A 8 -16.72 0.45 -6.86
CA ASP A 8 -16.79 -0.22 -8.16
C ASP A 8 -15.39 -0.60 -8.67
N ASN A 9 -15.16 -1.90 -8.80
CA ASN A 9 -13.90 -2.44 -9.29
C ASN A 9 -13.62 -2.12 -10.77
N SER A 10 -14.65 -1.78 -11.56
CA SER A 10 -14.46 -1.38 -12.96
C SER A 10 -13.73 -0.04 -13.11
N THR A 11 -13.75 0.77 -12.05
CA THR A 11 -13.07 2.08 -11.99
C THR A 11 -11.65 2.00 -11.44
N GLU A 12 -11.14 0.80 -11.15
CA GLU A 12 -9.85 0.62 -10.51
C GLU A 12 -8.69 1.13 -11.34
N ARG A 13 -7.86 1.97 -10.72
CA ARG A 13 -6.60 2.44 -11.30
C ARG A 13 -5.46 2.17 -10.33
N PHE A 14 -4.34 1.69 -10.88
CA PHE A 14 -3.09 1.59 -10.13
C PHE A 14 -2.26 2.86 -10.38
N ILE A 15 -1.90 3.54 -9.30
CA ILE A 15 -1.07 4.76 -9.31
C ILE A 15 0.22 4.45 -8.55
N PRO A 16 1.32 4.11 -9.26
CA PRO A 16 2.61 3.84 -8.64
C PRO A 16 3.38 5.12 -8.36
N PHE A 17 4.17 5.09 -7.28
CA PHE A 17 5.22 6.06 -6.99
C PHE A 17 6.49 5.28 -6.68
N PHE A 18 7.57 5.60 -7.38
CA PHE A 18 8.79 4.80 -7.36
C PHE A 18 10.01 5.72 -7.28
N SER A 19 10.99 5.33 -6.46
CA SER A 19 12.29 6.00 -6.41
C SER A 19 13.19 5.37 -7.46
N GLU A 20 13.51 6.11 -8.52
CA GLU A 20 14.32 5.60 -9.63
C GLU A 20 15.75 5.23 -9.21
N GLU A 21 16.27 5.92 -8.19
CA GLU A 21 17.64 5.81 -7.69
C GLU A 21 17.63 5.76 -6.14
N PRO A 22 18.68 5.22 -5.50
CA PRO A 22 18.81 5.17 -4.05
C PRO A 22 19.37 6.49 -3.48
N THR A 23 18.96 7.64 -4.04
CA THR A 23 19.43 8.96 -3.63
C THR A 23 18.39 9.67 -2.76
N PRO A 24 18.80 10.52 -1.80
CA PRO A 24 17.86 11.30 -1.00
C PRO A 24 16.90 12.15 -1.84
N GLU A 25 17.36 12.68 -2.97
CA GLU A 25 16.57 13.48 -3.91
C GLU A 25 15.50 12.65 -4.62
N ALA A 26 15.84 11.44 -5.08
CA ALA A 26 14.90 10.54 -5.74
C ALA A 26 13.82 10.06 -4.77
N GLU A 27 14.20 9.67 -3.55
CA GLU A 27 13.25 9.25 -2.50
C GLU A 27 12.30 10.41 -2.13
N LYS A 28 12.86 11.61 -1.91
CA LYS A 28 12.07 12.83 -1.64
C LYS A 28 11.07 13.11 -2.75
N LYS A 29 11.49 12.97 -4.02
CA LYS A 29 10.63 13.21 -5.19
C LYS A 29 9.50 12.17 -5.27
N ALA A 30 9.80 10.90 -5.01
CA ALA A 30 8.78 9.84 -4.96
C ALA A 30 7.77 10.10 -3.84
N PHE A 31 8.25 10.43 -2.64
CA PHE A 31 7.41 10.79 -1.50
C PHE A 31 6.52 12.01 -1.78
N ALA A 32 7.09 13.10 -2.32
CA ALA A 32 6.33 14.31 -2.64
C ALA A 32 5.24 14.06 -3.68
N LYS A 33 5.50 13.22 -4.69
CA LYS A 33 4.48 12.84 -5.68
C LYS A 33 3.36 12.00 -5.07
N ALA A 34 3.71 11.01 -4.23
CA ALA A 34 2.73 10.20 -3.52
C ALA A 34 1.84 11.07 -2.61
N TRP A 35 2.47 11.99 -1.87
CA TRP A 35 1.79 12.94 -1.00
C TRP A 35 0.83 13.85 -1.79
N ALA A 36 1.30 14.47 -2.86
CA ALA A 36 0.49 15.34 -3.71
C ALA A 36 -0.73 14.60 -4.29
N TYR A 37 -0.56 13.34 -4.67
CA TYR A 37 -1.66 12.50 -5.14
C TYR A 37 -2.72 12.25 -4.07
N VAL A 38 -2.31 11.91 -2.84
CA VAL A 38 -3.26 11.72 -1.74
C VAL A 38 -4.04 13.01 -1.46
N GLN A 39 -3.37 14.17 -1.48
CA GLN A 39 -4.03 15.46 -1.30
C GLN A 39 -5.04 15.77 -2.41
N ALA A 40 -4.65 15.55 -3.67
CA ALA A 40 -5.53 15.77 -4.83
C ALA A 40 -6.72 14.80 -4.89
N SER A 41 -6.63 13.66 -4.19
CA SER A 41 -7.68 12.64 -4.15
C SER A 41 -8.71 12.87 -3.02
N GLN A 42 -8.52 13.89 -2.17
CA GLN A 42 -9.47 14.20 -1.10
C GLN A 42 -10.76 14.84 -1.66
N PRO A 43 -11.93 14.56 -1.07
CA PRO A 43 -12.16 13.63 0.04
C PRO A 43 -12.17 12.17 -0.39
N CYS A 44 -11.46 11.31 0.36
CA CYS A 44 -11.48 9.86 0.17
C CYS A 44 -11.29 9.11 1.49
N ILE A 45 -11.57 7.81 1.49
CA ILE A 45 -11.26 6.90 2.60
C ILE A 45 -10.03 6.09 2.23
N ILE A 46 -9.01 6.10 3.08
CA ILE A 46 -7.75 5.39 2.88
C ILE A 46 -7.79 4.07 3.65
N TYR A 47 -7.65 2.97 2.92
CA TYR A 47 -7.48 1.64 3.53
C TYR A 47 -6.03 1.21 3.37
N TYR A 48 -5.43 0.73 4.46
CA TYR A 48 -4.04 0.31 4.46
C TYR A 48 -3.79 -0.89 5.37
N TYR A 49 -2.61 -1.48 5.24
CA TYR A 49 -2.22 -2.69 5.95
C TYR A 49 -0.70 -2.67 6.15
N SER A 50 -0.14 -2.29 7.30
CA SER A 50 -0.73 -2.01 8.63
C SER A 50 -0.11 -0.72 9.20
N LYS A 51 -0.08 -0.55 10.53
CA LYS A 51 0.66 0.52 11.27
C LYS A 51 2.04 0.88 10.69
N TYR A 52 2.70 -0.06 10.02
CA TYR A 52 3.89 0.17 9.22
C TYR A 52 3.79 1.42 8.34
N GLU A 53 2.67 1.65 7.66
CA GLU A 53 2.45 2.80 6.79
C GLU A 53 2.56 4.12 7.55
N ARG A 54 1.81 4.29 8.65
CA ARG A 54 1.87 5.51 9.48
C ARG A 54 3.27 5.76 10.03
N THR A 55 3.96 4.71 10.46
CA THR A 55 5.35 4.82 10.91
C THR A 55 6.27 5.32 9.79
N HIS A 56 6.17 4.77 8.58
CA HIS A 56 7.05 5.16 7.47
C HIS A 56 6.74 6.56 6.94
N TYR A 57 5.48 6.98 6.90
CA TYR A 57 5.13 8.36 6.56
C TYR A 57 5.67 9.37 7.59
N ARG A 58 5.68 9.03 8.89
CA ARG A 58 6.32 9.88 9.91
C ARG A 58 7.83 9.99 9.68
N LEU A 59 8.51 8.87 9.42
CA LEU A 59 9.95 8.85 9.13
C LEU A 59 10.29 9.64 7.86
N LEU A 60 9.50 9.48 6.79
CA LEU A 60 9.67 10.25 5.55
C LEU A 60 9.44 11.74 5.78
N ARG A 61 8.44 12.11 6.59
CA ARG A 61 8.20 13.51 6.99
C ARG A 61 9.38 14.07 7.79
N GLU A 62 9.89 13.32 8.77
CA GLU A 62 11.07 13.73 9.56
C GLU A 62 12.30 13.95 8.68
N LYS A 63 12.52 13.04 7.72
CA LYS A 63 13.61 13.15 6.74
C LYS A 63 13.41 14.29 5.74
N TYR A 64 12.16 14.57 5.35
CA TYR A 64 11.80 15.54 4.33
C TYR A 64 10.69 16.50 4.79
N PRO A 65 10.98 17.39 5.77
CA PRO A 65 9.96 18.25 6.38
C PRO A 65 9.37 19.32 5.45
N CYS A 66 9.95 19.50 4.26
CA CYS A 66 9.43 20.40 3.23
C CYS A 66 8.32 19.79 2.35
N VAL A 67 8.01 18.49 2.50
CA VAL A 67 6.96 17.83 1.72
C VAL A 67 5.59 17.97 2.38
N CYS A 68 5.52 17.79 3.70
CA CYS A 68 4.30 17.91 4.49
C CYS A 68 4.63 18.18 5.96
N THR A 69 3.65 18.68 6.72
CA THR A 69 3.80 18.87 8.17
C THR A 69 3.48 17.60 8.95
N GLU A 70 3.80 17.59 10.24
CA GLU A 70 3.36 16.53 11.16
C GLU A 70 1.84 16.42 11.21
N ALA A 71 1.16 17.56 11.39
CA ALA A 71 -0.29 17.62 11.47
C ALA A 71 -0.93 17.06 10.20
N ASP A 72 -0.33 17.28 9.03
CA ASP A 72 -0.84 16.73 7.78
C ASP A 72 -0.80 15.19 7.76
N VAL A 73 0.33 14.60 8.17
CA VAL A 73 0.47 13.13 8.25
C VAL A 73 -0.54 12.55 9.24
N GLU A 74 -0.67 13.14 10.42
CA GLU A 74 -1.63 12.70 11.42
C GLU A 74 -3.07 12.82 10.93
N ALA A 75 -3.38 13.91 10.23
CA ALA A 75 -4.69 14.10 9.63
C ALA A 75 -4.94 13.04 8.55
N MET A 76 -3.96 12.68 7.70
CA MET A 76 -4.12 11.64 6.68
C MET A 76 -4.50 10.28 7.30
N PHE A 77 -3.98 9.97 8.48
CA PHE A 77 -4.28 8.76 9.25
C PHE A 77 -5.37 8.96 10.31
N ASP A 78 -6.20 10.01 10.19
CA ASP A 78 -7.32 10.23 11.10
C ASP A 78 -8.33 9.06 10.98
N PRO A 79 -8.76 8.43 12.09
CA PRO A 79 -9.69 7.31 12.07
C PRO A 79 -11.04 7.56 11.39
N ALA A 80 -11.45 8.82 11.20
CA ALA A 80 -12.65 9.17 10.46
C ALA A 80 -12.52 8.95 8.95
N ARG A 81 -11.27 8.88 8.42
CA ARG A 81 -11.00 8.77 6.98
C ARG A 81 -9.89 7.78 6.62
N ALA A 82 -9.27 7.13 7.58
CA ALA A 82 -8.27 6.10 7.35
C ALA A 82 -8.54 4.88 8.24
N VAL A 83 -8.37 3.68 7.68
CA VAL A 83 -8.66 2.42 8.35
C VAL A 83 -7.48 1.47 8.20
N ASP A 84 -6.88 1.06 9.32
CA ASP A 84 -5.92 -0.04 9.37
C ASP A 84 -6.69 -1.36 9.33
N LEU A 85 -6.70 -2.01 8.17
CA LEU A 85 -7.49 -3.25 8.01
C LEU A 85 -7.01 -4.35 8.97
N LEU A 86 -5.74 -4.39 9.33
CA LEU A 86 -5.23 -5.44 10.23
C LEU A 86 -5.70 -5.23 11.66
N TYR A 87 -5.47 -4.03 12.20
CA TYR A 87 -5.63 -3.78 13.64
C TYR A 87 -7.00 -3.24 14.00
N ASP A 88 -7.64 -2.45 13.13
CA ASP A 88 -8.94 -1.86 13.41
C ASP A 88 -10.08 -2.84 13.12
N VAL A 89 -9.84 -3.79 12.20
CA VAL A 89 -10.88 -4.71 11.70
C VAL A 89 -10.51 -6.17 11.87
N VAL A 90 -9.50 -6.68 11.15
CA VAL A 90 -9.22 -8.13 11.09
C VAL A 90 -8.99 -8.74 12.47
N ARG A 91 -8.04 -8.21 13.23
CA ARG A 91 -7.71 -8.74 14.57
C ARG A 91 -8.78 -8.45 15.62
N LYS A 92 -9.62 -7.45 15.39
CA LYS A 92 -10.55 -6.93 16.38
C LYS A 92 -11.95 -7.53 16.25
N ALA A 93 -12.37 -7.86 15.04
CA ALA A 93 -13.77 -8.10 14.71
C ALA A 93 -14.01 -9.28 13.74
N THR A 94 -12.97 -10.05 13.39
CA THR A 94 -13.12 -11.19 12.46
C THR A 94 -12.31 -12.40 12.91
N GLU A 95 -12.74 -13.59 12.52
CA GLU A 95 -12.02 -14.86 12.70
C GLU A 95 -11.79 -15.49 11.32
N TRP A 96 -10.58 -15.98 11.06
CA TRP A 96 -10.20 -16.55 9.77
C TRP A 96 -9.65 -17.96 9.94
N PRO A 97 -10.03 -18.92 9.08
CA PRO A 97 -9.49 -20.27 9.10
C PRO A 97 -8.12 -20.32 8.40
N THR A 98 -7.20 -19.46 8.83
CA THR A 98 -5.85 -19.30 8.29
C THR A 98 -4.80 -19.38 9.40
N ARG A 99 -3.55 -19.71 9.05
CA ARG A 99 -2.45 -19.84 10.02
C ARG A 99 -1.96 -18.49 10.57
N ASP A 100 -2.16 -17.45 9.80
CA ASP A 100 -1.79 -16.08 10.13
C ASP A 100 -2.77 -15.11 9.46
N HIS A 101 -2.66 -13.84 9.85
CA HIS A 101 -3.49 -12.75 9.34
C HIS A 101 -2.77 -11.88 8.31
N SER A 102 -1.63 -12.31 7.75
CA SER A 102 -0.93 -11.53 6.74
C SER A 102 -1.83 -11.25 5.53
N ILE A 103 -1.61 -10.10 4.87
CA ILE A 103 -2.43 -9.73 3.71
C ILE A 103 -2.42 -10.81 2.62
N LYS A 104 -1.25 -11.45 2.40
CA LYS A 104 -1.08 -12.53 1.43
C LYS A 104 -1.93 -13.75 1.76
N THR A 105 -1.92 -14.17 3.02
CA THR A 105 -2.69 -15.33 3.47
C THR A 105 -4.18 -15.07 3.36
N LEU A 106 -4.64 -13.91 3.85
CA LEU A 106 -6.07 -13.57 3.84
C LEU A 106 -6.62 -13.35 2.42
N ALA A 107 -5.89 -12.61 1.57
CA ALA A 107 -6.31 -12.39 0.20
C ALA A 107 -6.35 -13.70 -0.60
N LYS A 108 -5.36 -14.59 -0.43
CA LYS A 108 -5.37 -15.93 -1.05
C LYS A 108 -6.55 -16.77 -0.58
N TYR A 109 -6.88 -16.72 0.72
CA TYR A 109 -8.07 -17.40 1.26
C TYR A 109 -9.37 -16.89 0.60
N LEU A 110 -9.45 -15.60 0.32
CA LEU A 110 -10.54 -14.96 -0.43
C LEU A 110 -10.46 -15.16 -1.95
N GLY A 111 -9.57 -16.02 -2.44
CA GLY A 111 -9.47 -16.39 -3.86
C GLY A 111 -8.61 -15.46 -4.71
N PHE A 112 -7.91 -14.47 -4.12
CA PHE A 112 -6.98 -13.62 -4.86
C PHE A 112 -5.77 -14.43 -5.35
N LYS A 113 -5.38 -14.20 -6.61
CA LYS A 113 -4.22 -14.84 -7.24
C LYS A 113 -3.17 -13.78 -7.52
N TYR A 114 -2.04 -13.89 -6.82
CA TYR A 114 -0.85 -13.09 -7.12
C TYR A 114 -0.26 -13.49 -8.47
N ARG A 115 0.29 -12.52 -9.20
CA ARG A 115 1.06 -12.77 -10.43
C ARG A 115 2.34 -13.54 -10.12
N ASP A 116 3.03 -13.14 -9.04
CA ASP A 116 4.20 -13.85 -8.54
C ASP A 116 3.80 -15.11 -7.76
N ALA A 117 4.51 -16.21 -7.97
CA ALA A 117 4.27 -17.47 -7.26
C ALA A 117 4.69 -17.42 -5.78
N HIS A 118 5.73 -16.64 -5.46
CA HIS A 118 6.35 -16.53 -4.13
C HIS A 118 6.52 -15.06 -3.72
N PRO A 119 5.44 -14.26 -3.64
CA PRO A 119 5.52 -12.85 -3.34
C PRO A 119 6.07 -12.64 -1.92
N SER A 120 7.18 -11.92 -1.77
CA SER A 120 7.83 -11.65 -0.48
C SER A 120 8.32 -10.21 -0.38
N GLY A 121 8.07 -9.56 0.76
CA GLY A 121 8.59 -8.22 1.00
C GLY A 121 10.13 -8.19 1.08
N ALA A 122 10.75 -9.29 1.53
CA ALA A 122 12.20 -9.41 1.48
C ALA A 122 12.73 -9.52 0.04
N ALA A 123 11.99 -10.21 -0.83
CA ALA A 123 12.36 -10.32 -2.25
C ALA A 123 12.27 -8.95 -2.95
N SER A 124 11.28 -8.12 -2.63
CA SER A 124 11.18 -6.78 -3.23
C SER A 124 12.36 -5.85 -2.89
N ILE A 125 13.04 -6.06 -1.76
CA ILE A 125 14.26 -5.32 -1.41
C ILE A 125 15.42 -5.74 -2.32
N GLU A 126 15.57 -7.04 -2.55
CA GLU A 126 16.59 -7.60 -3.44
C GLU A 126 16.34 -7.18 -4.90
N TRP A 127 15.09 -7.21 -5.37
CA TRP A 127 14.73 -6.72 -6.69
C TRP A 127 15.04 -5.22 -6.84
N PHE A 128 14.77 -4.41 -5.82
CA PHE A 128 15.11 -2.99 -5.87
C PHE A 128 16.62 -2.76 -5.95
N HIS A 129 17.42 -3.53 -5.19
CA HIS A 129 18.88 -3.49 -5.28
C HIS A 129 19.35 -3.82 -6.70
N ARG A 130 18.83 -4.91 -7.28
CA ARG A 130 19.14 -5.30 -8.66
C ARG A 130 18.74 -4.25 -9.69
N TRP A 131 17.57 -3.63 -9.54
CA TRP A 131 17.16 -2.52 -10.39
C TRP A 131 18.18 -1.37 -10.34
N VAL A 132 18.65 -1.01 -9.16
CA VAL A 132 19.64 0.06 -8.97
C VAL A 132 20.98 -0.28 -9.61
N GLU A 133 21.41 -1.54 -9.52
CA GLU A 133 22.70 -2.00 -10.09
C GLU A 133 22.65 -2.19 -11.60
N GLU A 134 21.61 -2.84 -12.11
CA GLU A 134 21.51 -3.34 -13.48
C GLU A 134 20.72 -2.39 -14.39
N GLY A 135 19.82 -1.58 -13.82
CA GLY A 135 18.92 -0.70 -14.57
C GLY A 135 17.93 -1.45 -15.47
N ASP A 136 17.68 -2.74 -15.22
CA ASP A 136 16.81 -3.58 -16.05
C ASP A 136 15.33 -3.20 -15.88
N PRO A 137 14.65 -2.67 -16.92
CA PRO A 137 13.25 -2.29 -16.85
C PRO A 137 12.32 -3.44 -16.48
N ALA A 138 12.70 -4.70 -16.76
CA ALA A 138 11.91 -5.87 -16.39
C ALA A 138 11.87 -6.06 -14.86
N VAL A 139 12.98 -5.81 -14.16
CA VAL A 139 13.04 -5.88 -12.68
C VAL A 139 12.15 -4.79 -12.08
N LYS A 140 12.23 -3.56 -12.60
CA LYS A 140 11.34 -2.48 -12.17
C LYS A 140 9.87 -2.82 -12.40
N GLN A 141 9.53 -3.33 -13.59
CA GLN A 141 8.16 -3.73 -13.90
C GLN A 141 7.68 -4.80 -12.90
N HIS A 142 8.50 -5.79 -12.59
CA HIS A 142 8.17 -6.83 -11.61
C HIS A 142 7.92 -6.27 -10.20
N ILE A 143 8.71 -5.29 -9.74
CA ILE A 143 8.46 -4.59 -8.47
C ILE A 143 7.11 -3.86 -8.48
N LEU A 144 6.79 -3.18 -9.59
CA LEU A 144 5.52 -2.45 -9.73
C LEU A 144 4.33 -3.40 -9.73
N GLU A 145 4.44 -4.55 -10.40
CA GLU A 145 3.41 -5.60 -10.41
C GLU A 145 3.21 -6.21 -9.02
N TYR A 146 4.30 -6.48 -8.30
CA TYR A 146 4.24 -6.93 -6.91
C TYR A 146 3.51 -5.91 -6.01
N ASN A 147 3.84 -4.61 -6.15
CA ASN A 147 3.19 -3.55 -5.36
C ASN A 147 1.70 -3.39 -5.72
N GLU A 148 1.36 -3.48 -7.01
CA GLU A 148 -0.02 -3.45 -7.46
C GLU A 148 -0.81 -4.63 -6.90
N ASP A 149 -0.23 -5.83 -6.88
CA ASP A 149 -0.86 -7.02 -6.30
C ASP A 149 -1.12 -6.84 -4.80
N ASP A 150 -0.18 -6.30 -4.03
CA ASP A 150 -0.40 -6.03 -2.60
C ASP A 150 -1.51 -4.99 -2.37
N CYS A 151 -1.61 -3.96 -3.22
CA CYS A 151 -2.72 -3.00 -3.17
C CYS A 151 -4.07 -3.65 -3.52
N ARG A 152 -4.11 -4.47 -4.57
CA ARG A 152 -5.34 -5.19 -4.98
C ARG A 152 -5.75 -6.24 -3.95
N ALA A 153 -4.80 -6.95 -3.36
CA ALA A 153 -5.04 -7.89 -2.27
C ALA A 153 -5.68 -7.19 -1.07
N THR A 154 -5.19 -6.00 -0.71
CA THR A 154 -5.76 -5.15 0.35
C THR A 154 -7.22 -4.79 0.03
N ARG A 155 -7.51 -4.44 -1.23
CA ARG A 155 -8.89 -4.19 -1.67
C ARG A 155 -9.76 -5.45 -1.61
N VAL A 156 -9.27 -6.60 -2.07
CA VAL A 156 -10.03 -7.88 -2.00
C VAL A 156 -10.35 -8.23 -0.55
N LEU A 157 -9.42 -8.04 0.38
CA LEU A 157 -9.66 -8.23 1.80
C LEU A 157 -10.77 -7.31 2.31
N LEU A 158 -10.74 -6.02 1.97
CA LEU A 158 -11.79 -5.07 2.34
C LEU A 158 -13.16 -5.52 1.83
N ASP A 159 -13.26 -5.94 0.56
CA ASP A 159 -14.52 -6.42 -0.02
C ASP A 159 -15.00 -7.69 0.69
N GLY A 160 -14.10 -8.65 0.93
CA GLY A 160 -14.40 -9.88 1.66
C GLY A 160 -14.93 -9.60 3.06
N ILE A 161 -14.28 -8.72 3.82
CA ILE A 161 -14.74 -8.31 5.16
C ILE A 161 -16.16 -7.71 5.10
N ARG A 162 -16.43 -6.84 4.12
CA ARG A 162 -17.76 -6.23 3.96
C ARG A 162 -18.84 -7.27 3.67
N THR A 163 -18.51 -8.34 2.96
CA THR A 163 -19.46 -9.45 2.71
C THR A 163 -19.71 -10.33 3.95
N LEU A 164 -18.78 -10.38 4.91
CA LEU A 164 -18.98 -11.11 6.17
C LEU A 164 -19.92 -10.38 7.15
N ALA A 165 -20.04 -9.06 6.99
CA ALA A 165 -20.89 -8.21 7.84
C ALA A 165 -22.34 -8.07 7.33
N ALA A 166 -22.65 -8.66 6.17
CA ALA A 166 -23.98 -8.69 5.56
C ALA A 166 -24.72 -9.98 5.95
#